data_AF-A0A1S2Z0H2-F1
#
_entry.id   AF-A0A1S2Z0H2-F1
#
_cell.length_a   1.000
_cell.length_b   1.000
_cell.length_c   1.000
_cell.angle_alpha   90.00
_cell.angle_beta   90.00
_cell.angle_gamma   90.00
#
_symmetry.space_group_name_H-M   'P 1'
#
loop_
_entity.id
_entity.type
_entity.pdbx_description
1 polymer ?
#
loop_
_entity_poly.entity_id
_entity_poly.type
_entity_poly.pdbx_seq_one_letter_code
_entity_poly.pdbx_strand_id
1 'polypeptide(L)'
;MVIILLLRFHLLSLQEKANKNAANREKLTILQTLGSKTLARKRYELELRNDRKYSRGEMYSICHIKYAGSFVNDEAKEKYEQLQDKIGKTRSPNEAFVNVFGKEHPGYVRCIGLRITPSQITKSTFHSVRSMSSFEPNEKMEKMQAEINRLKKRDSEVDMLKKQIAFLLQMQNSREKKAINIESSIDDRRSFESSHQPDDRGTTS
;
A
#
# COMPACT_ATOMS: atom_id res chain seq x y z
N MET A 1 8.39 -8.82 56.93
CA MET A 1 8.20 -10.25 56.57
C MET A 1 7.43 -10.47 55.26
N VAL A 2 6.34 -9.74 54.96
CA VAL A 2 5.51 -9.96 53.75
C VAL A 2 6.25 -9.71 52.43
N ILE A 3 7.06 -8.65 52.34
CA ILE A 3 7.82 -8.30 51.12
C ILE A 3 8.84 -9.39 50.75
N ILE A 4 9.53 -9.96 51.74
CA ILE A 4 10.53 -11.01 51.54
C ILE A 4 9.88 -12.29 50.98
N LEU A 5 8.69 -12.65 51.50
CA LEU A 5 7.92 -13.79 51.00
C LEU A 5 7.44 -13.58 49.56
N LEU A 6 6.96 -12.38 49.22
CA LEU A 6 6.53 -12.03 47.86
C LEU A 6 7.70 -12.09 46.86
N LEU A 7 8.86 -11.53 47.21
CA LEU A 7 10.06 -11.59 46.37
C LEU A 7 10.50 -13.03 46.13
N ARG A 8 10.50 -13.86 47.17
CA ARG A 8 10.86 -15.29 47.06
C ARG A 8 9.89 -16.06 46.18
N PHE A 9 8.58 -15.81 46.31
CA PHE A 9 7.55 -16.41 45.45
C PHE A 9 7.75 -16.03 43.97
N HIS A 10 8.03 -14.75 43.69
CA HIS A 10 8.26 -14.30 42.32
C HIS A 10 9.53 -14.91 41.72
N LEU A 11 10.60 -15.01 42.52
CA LEU A 11 11.88 -15.60 42.09
C LEU A 11 11.74 -17.09 41.77
N LEU A 12 11.00 -17.84 42.60
CA LEU A 12 10.68 -19.25 42.34
C LEU A 12 9.88 -19.40 41.04
N SER A 13 8.86 -18.56 40.80
CA SER A 13 8.08 -18.58 39.56
C SER A 13 8.93 -18.29 38.32
N LEU A 14 9.87 -17.35 38.41
CA LEU A 14 10.79 -17.04 37.31
C LEU A 14 11.75 -18.20 37.04
N GLN A 15 12.28 -18.84 38.08
CA GLN A 15 13.16 -20.00 37.95
C GLN A 15 12.44 -21.18 37.28
N GLU A 16 11.21 -21.47 37.67
CA GLU A 16 10.40 -22.51 37.03
C GLU A 16 10.18 -22.24 35.54
N LYS A 17 9.84 -20.99 35.19
CA LYS A 17 9.67 -20.59 33.79
C LYS A 17 10.98 -20.70 33.01
N ALA A 18 12.10 -20.29 33.59
CA ALA A 18 13.42 -20.40 32.97
C ALA A 18 13.81 -21.86 32.71
N ASN A 19 13.61 -22.75 33.69
CA ASN A 19 13.88 -24.18 33.56
C ASN A 19 13.01 -24.83 32.47
N LYS A 20 11.71 -24.48 32.44
CA LYS A 20 10.79 -24.93 31.38
C LYS A 20 11.24 -24.46 30.00
N ASN A 21 11.68 -23.21 29.88
CA ASN A 21 12.19 -22.66 28.62
C ASN A 21 13.50 -23.33 28.18
N ALA A 22 14.40 -23.64 29.12
CA ALA A 22 15.64 -24.36 28.84
C ALA A 22 15.35 -25.78 28.32
N ALA A 23 14.48 -26.53 29.00
CA ALA A 23 14.06 -27.86 28.56
C ALA A 23 13.34 -27.84 27.20
N ASN A 24 12.56 -26.79 26.91
CA ASN A 24 11.93 -26.64 25.60
C ASN A 24 12.94 -26.29 24.50
N ARG A 25 13.99 -25.52 24.84
CA ARG A 25 15.07 -25.18 23.90
C ARG A 25 15.91 -26.39 23.55
N GLU A 26 16.14 -27.30 24.49
CA GLU A 26 16.85 -28.57 24.27
C GLU A 26 16.11 -29.46 23.26
N LYS A 27 14.77 -29.43 23.25
CA LYS A 27 13.95 -30.17 22.28
C LYS A 27 13.98 -29.58 20.86
N LEU A 28 14.59 -28.40 20.66
CA LEU A 28 14.68 -27.77 19.35
C LEU A 28 15.90 -28.30 18.59
N THR A 29 15.78 -29.51 18.04
CA THR A 29 16.84 -30.21 17.31
C THR A 29 17.12 -29.62 15.94
N ILE A 30 16.09 -29.10 15.27
CA ILE A 30 16.18 -28.50 13.94
C ILE A 30 16.30 -26.98 14.09
N LEU A 31 17.54 -26.49 14.10
CA LEU A 31 17.84 -25.06 14.18
C LEU A 31 17.82 -24.40 12.79
N GLN A 32 17.35 -23.15 12.73
CA GLN A 32 17.44 -22.33 11.52
C GLN A 32 18.84 -21.75 11.33
N THR A 33 19.28 -21.58 10.08
CA THR A 33 20.60 -21.06 9.69
C THR A 33 20.62 -19.55 9.41
N LEU A 34 19.50 -18.85 9.58
CA LEU A 34 19.35 -17.42 9.25
C LEU A 34 20.07 -16.46 10.20
N GLY A 35 20.66 -16.98 11.28
CA GLY A 35 21.21 -16.16 12.37
C GLY A 35 20.12 -15.30 13.01
N SER A 36 20.41 -14.01 13.21
CA SER A 36 19.49 -13.06 13.84
C SER A 36 18.35 -12.58 12.93
N LYS A 37 18.35 -12.98 11.64
CA LYS A 37 17.32 -12.54 10.70
C LYS A 37 16.05 -13.36 10.88
N THR A 38 14.91 -12.68 11.00
CA THR A 38 13.62 -13.36 11.05
C THR A 38 13.28 -13.97 9.70
N LEU A 39 12.56 -15.09 9.74
CA LEU A 39 12.12 -15.76 8.54
C LEU A 39 11.22 -14.89 7.66
N ALA A 40 10.31 -14.12 8.27
CA ALA A 40 9.42 -13.22 7.54
C ALA A 40 10.21 -12.18 6.74
N ARG A 41 11.27 -11.60 7.34
CA ARG A 41 12.16 -10.67 6.65
C ARG A 41 12.93 -11.35 5.53
N LYS A 42 13.46 -12.54 5.75
CA LYS A 42 14.18 -13.29 4.72
C LYS A 42 13.26 -13.66 3.54
N ARG A 43 12.02 -14.07 3.81
CA ARG A 43 11.01 -14.31 2.77
C ARG A 43 10.78 -13.03 1.95
N TYR A 44 10.49 -11.90 2.60
CA TYR A 44 10.26 -10.63 1.91
C TYR A 44 11.44 -10.23 1.01
N GLU A 45 12.68 -10.35 1.49
CA GLU A 45 13.88 -10.07 0.70
C GLU A 45 14.01 -10.98 -0.53
N LEU A 46 13.62 -12.25 -0.42
CA LEU A 46 13.66 -13.20 -1.53
C LEU A 46 12.53 -12.96 -2.53
N GLU A 47 11.33 -12.65 -2.04
CA GLU A 47 10.18 -12.32 -2.89
C GLU A 47 10.47 -11.05 -3.71
N LEU A 48 11.12 -10.04 -3.12
CA LEU A 48 11.52 -8.82 -3.82
C LEU A 48 12.61 -9.06 -4.87
N ARG A 49 13.58 -9.95 -4.59
CA ARG A 49 14.69 -10.24 -5.52
C ARG A 49 14.25 -11.09 -6.71
N ASN A 50 13.35 -12.03 -6.48
CA ASN A 50 12.97 -13.03 -7.46
C ASN A 50 11.60 -12.73 -8.10
N ASP A 51 10.94 -11.65 -7.68
CA ASP A 51 9.59 -11.24 -8.07
C ASP A 51 8.57 -12.40 -8.08
N ARG A 52 8.73 -13.31 -7.11
CA ARG A 52 7.91 -14.52 -6.97
C ARG A 52 7.59 -14.77 -5.50
N LYS A 53 6.41 -15.30 -5.22
CA LYS A 53 6.02 -15.69 -3.85
C LYS A 53 6.70 -16.99 -3.45
N TYR A 54 7.12 -17.08 -2.19
CA TYR A 54 7.74 -18.28 -1.63
C TYR A 54 6.79 -19.01 -0.69
N SER A 55 6.52 -20.29 -1.00
CA SER A 55 5.72 -21.16 -0.15
C SER A 55 6.40 -21.46 1.19
N ARG A 56 5.67 -22.10 2.13
CA ARG A 56 6.27 -22.55 3.40
C ARG A 56 7.30 -23.66 3.19
N GLY A 57 7.06 -24.57 2.26
CA GLY A 57 7.98 -25.66 1.97
C GLY A 57 9.26 -25.19 1.29
N GLU A 58 9.18 -24.25 0.35
CA GLU A 58 10.37 -23.64 -0.24
C GLU A 58 11.19 -22.86 0.79
N MET A 59 10.51 -22.14 1.71
CA MET A 59 11.23 -21.46 2.78
C MET A 59 11.90 -22.43 3.75
N TYR A 60 11.45 -23.68 3.86
CA TYR A 60 12.07 -24.66 4.76
C TYR A 60 13.51 -24.96 4.34
N SER A 61 13.77 -25.25 3.06
CA SER A 61 15.13 -25.55 2.58
C SER A 61 16.06 -24.35 2.75
N ILE A 62 15.59 -23.14 2.40
CA ILE A 62 16.35 -21.89 2.56
C ILE A 62 16.85 -21.69 4.00
N CYS A 63 16.10 -22.19 4.99
CA CYS A 63 16.37 -21.91 6.40
C CYS A 63 17.07 -23.02 7.15
N HIS A 64 17.13 -24.21 6.57
CA HIS A 64 17.74 -25.39 7.20
C HIS A 64 18.92 -25.91 6.40
N ILE A 65 19.35 -25.18 5.38
CA ILE A 65 20.58 -25.40 4.64
C ILE A 65 21.65 -24.42 5.16
N LYS A 66 22.84 -24.96 5.43
CA LYS A 66 24.06 -24.21 5.80
C LYS A 66 24.59 -23.45 4.59
N TYR A 67 25.47 -22.48 4.80
CA TYR A 67 26.15 -21.78 3.71
C TYR A 67 26.89 -22.74 2.76
N ALA A 68 27.42 -23.86 3.29
CA ALA A 68 28.06 -24.92 2.53
C ALA A 68 27.12 -25.78 1.67
N GLY A 69 25.81 -25.49 1.65
CA GLY A 69 24.81 -26.23 0.86
C GLY A 69 24.30 -27.53 1.49
N SER A 70 24.86 -27.97 2.62
CA SER A 70 24.40 -29.13 3.37
C SER A 70 23.31 -28.77 4.39
N PHE A 71 22.45 -29.74 4.74
CA PHE A 71 21.44 -29.56 5.79
C PHE A 71 22.08 -29.41 7.18
N VAL A 72 21.36 -28.75 8.09
CA VAL A 72 21.80 -28.56 9.49
C VAL A 72 22.02 -29.87 10.23
N ASN A 73 21.13 -30.83 10.03
CA ASN A 73 21.11 -32.15 10.65
C ASN A 73 20.36 -33.13 9.71
N ASP A 74 20.55 -34.44 9.91
CA ASP A 74 19.89 -35.49 9.14
C ASP A 74 18.37 -35.45 9.31
N GLU A 75 17.87 -35.13 10.51
CA GLU A 75 16.43 -34.95 10.77
C GLU A 75 15.84 -33.84 9.88
N ALA A 76 16.58 -32.75 9.66
CA ALA A 76 16.12 -31.66 8.81
C ALA A 76 16.08 -32.07 7.33
N LYS A 77 17.03 -32.91 6.91
CA LYS A 77 17.06 -33.48 5.56
C LYS A 77 15.88 -34.43 5.34
N GLU A 78 15.62 -35.33 6.28
CA GLU A 78 14.49 -36.26 6.21
C GLU A 78 13.14 -35.51 6.13
N LYS A 79 12.97 -34.47 6.95
CA LYS A 79 11.77 -33.61 6.90
C LYS A 79 11.62 -32.90 5.55
N TYR A 80 12.73 -32.48 4.94
CA TYR A 80 12.70 -31.87 3.62
C TYR A 80 12.28 -32.89 2.54
N GLU A 81 12.82 -34.10 2.56
CA GLU A 81 12.48 -35.17 1.62
C GLU A 81 10.99 -35.55 1.74
N GLN A 82 10.51 -35.77 2.97
CA GLN A 82 9.08 -36.02 3.24
C GLN A 82 8.19 -34.88 2.72
N LEU A 83 8.67 -33.64 2.78
CA LEU A 83 7.93 -32.48 2.32
C LEU A 83 7.85 -32.43 0.80
N GLN A 84 8.94 -32.72 0.10
CA GLN A 84 8.94 -32.80 -1.36
C GLN A 84 8.01 -33.90 -1.86
N ASP A 85 8.05 -35.07 -1.23
CA ASP A 85 7.17 -36.19 -1.56
C ASP A 85 5.68 -35.85 -1.39
N LYS A 86 5.33 -35.06 -0.36
CA LYS A 86 3.95 -34.65 -0.12
C LYS A 86 3.50 -33.48 -0.99
N ILE A 87 4.41 -32.59 -1.40
CA ILE A 87 4.06 -31.50 -2.32
C ILE A 87 3.55 -32.06 -3.65
N GLY A 88 4.16 -33.14 -4.16
CA GLY A 88 3.68 -33.81 -5.38
C GLY A 88 2.35 -34.55 -5.26
N LYS A 89 1.91 -34.86 -4.03
CA LYS A 89 0.71 -35.68 -3.76
C LYS A 89 -0.49 -34.90 -3.24
N THR A 90 -0.26 -33.71 -2.68
CA THR A 90 -1.30 -32.90 -2.03
C THR A 90 -1.81 -31.79 -2.94
N ARG A 91 -3.02 -31.30 -2.68
CA ARG A 91 -3.64 -30.22 -3.46
C ARG A 91 -3.01 -28.85 -3.19
N SER A 92 -2.35 -28.66 -2.04
CA SER A 92 -1.65 -27.43 -1.72
C SER A 92 -0.32 -27.66 -1.01
N PRO A 93 0.72 -26.83 -1.28
CA PRO A 93 1.98 -26.86 -0.53
C PRO A 93 1.80 -26.65 0.98
N ASN A 94 0.72 -25.97 1.37
CA ASN A 94 0.40 -25.68 2.75
C ASN A 94 -0.08 -26.94 3.50
N GLU A 95 -0.85 -27.77 2.83
CA GLU A 95 -1.34 -29.06 3.31
C GLU A 95 -0.19 -30.07 3.43
N ALA A 96 0.69 -30.16 2.44
CA ALA A 96 1.92 -30.96 2.52
C ALA A 96 2.71 -30.62 3.79
N PHE A 97 2.88 -29.34 4.09
CA PHE A 97 3.59 -28.88 5.28
C PHE A 97 2.93 -29.34 6.58
N VAL A 98 1.60 -29.19 6.70
CA VAL A 98 0.86 -29.67 7.89
C VAL A 98 0.96 -31.19 8.01
N ASN A 99 0.99 -31.92 6.91
CA ASN A 99 1.13 -33.36 6.93
C ASN A 99 2.52 -33.82 7.41
N VAL A 100 3.60 -33.06 7.17
CA VAL A 100 4.97 -33.41 7.63
C VAL A 100 5.26 -32.95 9.05
N PHE A 101 4.84 -31.73 9.40
CA PHE A 101 5.15 -31.10 10.68
C PHE A 101 4.00 -31.20 11.70
N GLY A 102 2.88 -31.81 11.31
CA GLY A 102 1.68 -31.91 12.11
C GLY A 102 0.88 -30.62 12.18
N LYS A 103 -0.14 -30.61 13.03
CA LYS A 103 -1.02 -29.46 13.26
C LYS A 103 -0.23 -28.25 13.80
N GLU A 104 -0.58 -27.05 13.33
CA GLU A 104 -0.03 -25.80 13.85
C GLU A 104 -0.67 -25.42 15.19
N HIS A 105 0.06 -24.69 16.04
CA HIS A 105 -0.49 -24.18 17.29
C HIS A 105 -1.34 -22.92 17.06
N PRO A 106 -2.42 -22.70 17.83
CA PRO A 106 -3.17 -21.45 17.77
C PRO A 106 -2.25 -20.25 18.05
N GLY A 107 -2.19 -19.28 17.13
CA GLY A 107 -1.42 -18.02 17.28
C GLY A 107 0.02 -18.08 16.82
N TYR A 108 0.50 -19.26 16.43
CA TYR A 108 1.84 -19.43 15.90
C TYR A 108 1.80 -20.36 14.69
N VAL A 109 2.23 -19.84 13.54
CA VAL A 109 2.36 -20.64 12.33
C VAL A 109 3.83 -20.83 12.02
N ARG A 110 4.31 -22.08 12.06
CA ARG A 110 5.67 -22.41 11.67
C ARG A 110 5.96 -21.88 10.28
N CYS A 111 7.20 -21.42 10.12
CA CYS A 111 7.70 -20.83 8.89
C CYS A 111 6.97 -19.55 8.40
N ILE A 112 6.17 -18.90 9.26
CA ILE A 112 5.56 -17.59 9.01
C ILE A 112 5.74 -16.67 10.23
N GLY A 113 5.63 -17.21 11.44
CA GLY A 113 5.74 -16.48 12.70
C GLY A 113 4.39 -16.32 13.41
N LEU A 114 4.31 -15.31 14.27
CA LEU A 114 3.07 -14.95 14.97
C LEU A 114 2.03 -14.51 13.95
N ARG A 115 0.86 -15.14 14.00
CA ARG A 115 -0.32 -14.71 13.25
C ARG A 115 -1.43 -14.38 14.24
N ILE A 116 -2.28 -13.44 13.85
CA ILE A 116 -3.51 -13.18 14.58
C ILE A 116 -4.37 -14.44 14.48
N THR A 117 -4.56 -15.14 15.59
CA THR A 117 -5.52 -16.26 15.63
C THR A 117 -6.93 -15.68 15.55
N PRO A 118 -7.91 -16.36 14.93
CA PRO A 118 -9.31 -15.97 15.05
C PRO A 118 -9.76 -15.74 16.50
N SER A 119 -9.22 -16.52 17.46
CA SER A 119 -9.47 -16.33 18.90
C SER A 119 -8.86 -15.05 19.50
N GLN A 120 -7.87 -14.45 18.86
CA GLN A 120 -7.32 -13.15 19.24
C GLN A 120 -8.14 -12.00 18.65
N ILE A 121 -8.79 -12.20 17.49
CA ILE A 121 -9.72 -11.22 16.90
C ILE A 121 -10.94 -11.02 17.82
N THR A 122 -11.49 -12.12 18.35
CA THR A 122 -12.66 -12.06 19.25
C THR A 122 -12.32 -11.58 20.66
N LYS A 123 -11.09 -11.85 21.16
CA LYS A 123 -10.60 -11.34 22.46
C LYS A 123 -10.10 -9.89 22.39
N SER A 124 -9.71 -9.41 21.21
CA SER A 124 -9.23 -8.04 21.00
C SER A 124 -10.27 -7.00 21.39
N THR A 125 -11.56 -7.28 21.17
CA THR A 125 -12.65 -6.39 21.60
C THR A 125 -12.69 -6.17 23.12
N PHE A 126 -12.23 -7.11 23.94
CA PHE A 126 -12.26 -7.00 25.41
C PHE A 126 -10.98 -6.40 26.02
N HIS A 127 -9.83 -6.49 25.34
CA HIS A 127 -8.55 -5.92 25.83
C HIS A 127 -8.17 -4.60 25.16
N SER A 128 -8.70 -4.29 23.97
CA SER A 128 -8.41 -3.03 23.25
C SER A 128 -8.93 -1.79 23.99
N VAL A 129 -9.92 -1.95 24.87
CA VAL A 129 -10.50 -0.82 25.62
C VAL A 129 -9.56 -0.31 26.74
N ARG A 130 -8.54 -1.07 27.14
CA ARG A 130 -7.68 -0.71 28.30
C ARG A 130 -6.27 -0.22 27.94
N SER A 131 -5.80 -0.40 26.71
CA SER A 131 -4.42 -0.02 26.30
C SER A 131 -4.34 0.98 25.14
N MET A 132 -5.45 1.55 24.69
CA MET A 132 -5.49 2.60 23.66
C MET A 132 -6.06 3.92 24.21
N SER A 133 -5.69 4.32 25.43
CA SER A 133 -5.97 5.67 25.93
C SER A 133 -4.96 6.70 25.39
N SER A 134 -4.74 6.69 24.08
CA SER A 134 -4.26 7.87 23.36
C SER A 134 -5.21 8.11 22.19
N PHE A 135 -6.26 8.87 22.49
CA PHE A 135 -7.25 9.38 21.56
C PHE A 135 -6.61 10.37 20.57
N GLU A 136 -5.82 9.87 19.62
CA GLU A 136 -5.16 10.66 18.57
C GLU A 136 -5.54 10.29 17.11
N PRO A 137 -6.14 9.11 16.79
CA PRO A 137 -6.56 8.81 15.42
C PRO A 137 -7.76 9.65 14.95
N ASN A 138 -8.66 10.02 15.86
CA ASN A 138 -9.95 10.61 15.49
C ASN A 138 -9.83 12.08 15.05
N GLU A 139 -8.99 12.86 15.74
CA GLU A 139 -8.80 14.29 15.43
C GLU A 139 -8.12 14.50 14.07
N LYS A 140 -7.13 13.66 13.72
CA LYS A 140 -6.48 13.72 12.40
C LYS A 140 -7.43 13.33 11.27
N MET A 141 -8.32 12.37 11.52
CA MET A 141 -9.32 11.94 10.55
C MET A 141 -10.36 13.04 10.30
N GLU A 142 -10.84 13.71 11.34
CA GLU A 142 -11.74 14.86 11.21
C GLU A 142 -11.10 16.04 10.47
N LYS A 143 -9.85 16.37 10.80
CA LYS A 143 -9.10 17.43 10.09
C LYS A 143 -8.93 17.12 8.60
N MET A 144 -8.58 15.89 8.25
CA MET A 144 -8.50 15.47 6.84
C MET A 144 -9.86 15.54 6.15
N GLN A 145 -10.94 15.11 6.82
CA GLN A 145 -12.28 15.14 6.25
C GLN A 145 -12.78 16.57 6.01
N ALA A 146 -12.48 17.49 6.93
CA ALA A 146 -12.77 18.91 6.77
C ALA A 146 -12.00 19.53 5.59
N GLU A 147 -10.72 19.16 5.41
CA GLU A 147 -9.91 19.64 4.28
C GLU A 147 -10.43 19.13 2.94
N ILE A 148 -10.83 17.85 2.86
CA ILE A 148 -11.44 17.26 1.66
C ILE A 148 -12.72 18.01 1.28
N ASN A 149 -13.59 18.31 2.26
CA ASN A 149 -14.83 19.03 2.00
C ASN A 149 -14.55 20.48 1.54
N ARG A 150 -13.54 21.13 2.11
CA ARG A 150 -13.11 22.48 1.70
C ARG A 150 -12.58 22.50 0.26
N LEU A 151 -11.77 21.51 -0.12
CA LEU A 151 -11.25 21.37 -1.49
C LEU A 151 -12.37 21.15 -2.50
N LYS A 152 -13.32 20.25 -2.21
CA LYS A 152 -14.49 20.01 -3.08
C LYS A 152 -15.32 21.26 -3.35
N LYS A 153 -15.47 22.13 -2.33
CA LYS A 153 -16.18 23.41 -2.49
C LYS A 153 -15.44 24.34 -3.46
N ARG A 154 -14.12 24.48 -3.29
CA ARG A 154 -13.29 25.30 -4.20
C ARG A 154 -13.28 24.78 -5.63
N ASP A 155 -13.25 23.47 -5.83
CA ASP A 155 -13.33 22.88 -7.17
C ASP A 155 -14.67 23.22 -7.86
N SER A 156 -15.77 23.18 -7.11
CA SER A 156 -17.10 23.57 -7.61
C SER A 156 -17.17 25.05 -8.00
N GLU A 157 -16.52 25.93 -7.23
CA GLU A 157 -16.43 27.37 -7.52
C GLU A 157 -15.59 27.63 -8.78
N VAL A 158 -14.44 26.95 -8.92
CA VAL A 158 -13.58 27.04 -10.11
C VAL A 158 -14.32 26.60 -11.37
N ASP A 159 -15.13 25.54 -11.30
CA ASP A 159 -15.92 25.08 -12.44
C ASP A 159 -17.03 26.08 -12.82
N MET A 160 -17.63 26.75 -11.84
CA MET A 160 -18.59 27.84 -12.10
C MET A 160 -17.91 29.02 -12.82
N LEU A 161 -16.73 29.44 -12.32
CA LEU A 161 -15.96 30.54 -12.92
C LEU A 161 -15.49 30.20 -14.34
N LYS A 162 -15.05 28.96 -14.59
CA LYS A 162 -14.71 28.49 -15.95
C LYS A 162 -15.89 28.63 -16.90
N LYS A 163 -17.11 28.26 -16.46
CA LYS A 163 -18.33 28.42 -17.27
C LYS A 163 -18.65 29.89 -17.55
N GLN A 164 -18.51 30.77 -16.56
CA GLN A 164 -18.72 32.21 -16.74
C GLN A 164 -17.70 32.84 -17.69
N ILE A 165 -16.43 32.47 -17.58
CA ILE A 165 -15.37 32.94 -18.49
C ILE A 165 -15.63 32.44 -19.91
N ALA A 166 -15.99 31.17 -20.08
CA ALA A 166 -16.32 30.62 -21.39
C ALA A 166 -17.51 31.36 -22.05
N PHE A 167 -18.53 31.70 -21.26
CA PHE A 167 -19.68 32.49 -21.73
C PHE A 167 -19.28 33.90 -22.17
N LEU A 168 -18.46 34.60 -21.39
CA LEU A 168 -17.97 35.94 -21.75
C LEU A 168 -17.08 35.91 -23.00
N LEU A 169 -16.23 34.90 -23.15
CA LEU A 169 -15.39 34.70 -24.33
C LEU A 169 -16.22 34.45 -25.59
N GLN A 170 -17.31 33.68 -25.49
CA GLN A 170 -18.26 33.48 -26.59
C GLN A 170 -18.99 34.78 -26.98
N MET A 171 -19.33 35.62 -25.99
CA MET A 171 -19.95 36.93 -26.23
C MET A 171 -19.01 37.90 -26.96
N GLN A 172 -17.72 37.94 -26.59
CA GLN A 172 -16.72 38.77 -27.28
C GLN A 172 -16.46 38.29 -28.72
N ASN A 173 -16.29 36.99 -28.93
CA ASN A 173 -16.14 36.41 -30.27
C ASN A 173 -17.34 36.69 -31.20
N SER A 174 -18.54 36.86 -30.62
CA SER A 174 -19.75 37.23 -31.37
C SER A 174 -19.84 38.73 -31.67
N ARG A 175 -19.23 39.59 -30.84
CA ARG A 175 -19.13 41.04 -31.07
C ARG A 175 -18.03 41.38 -32.07
N GLU A 176 -16.88 40.72 -32.01
CA GLU A 176 -15.80 40.88 -32.98
C GLU A 176 -16.23 40.47 -34.39
N LYS A 177 -16.98 39.36 -34.54
CA LYS A 177 -17.59 38.96 -35.82
C LYS A 177 -18.61 39.97 -36.37
N LYS A 178 -19.28 40.75 -35.50
CA LYS A 178 -20.19 41.84 -35.91
C LYS A 178 -19.44 43.12 -36.28
N ALA A 179 -18.32 43.41 -35.62
CA ALA A 179 -17.50 44.60 -35.91
C ALA A 179 -16.80 44.51 -37.28
N ILE A 180 -16.25 43.34 -37.63
CA ILE A 180 -15.57 43.11 -38.92
C ILE A 180 -16.53 43.25 -40.12
N ASN A 181 -17.81 42.88 -39.95
CA ASN A 181 -18.84 43.03 -40.98
C ASN A 181 -19.32 44.48 -41.18
N ILE A 182 -19.08 45.37 -40.21
CA ILE A 182 -19.46 46.79 -40.33
C ILE A 182 -18.31 47.59 -40.95
N GLU A 183 -17.06 47.26 -40.62
CA GLU A 183 -15.88 48.00 -41.10
C GLU A 183 -15.57 47.74 -42.58
N SER A 184 -15.85 46.53 -43.09
CA SER A 184 -15.76 46.23 -44.54
C SER A 184 -16.80 46.95 -45.41
N SER A 185 -17.86 47.53 -44.83
CA SER A 185 -18.86 48.32 -45.58
C SER A 185 -18.59 49.84 -45.57
N ILE A 186 -17.60 50.33 -44.81
CA ILE A 186 -17.36 51.77 -44.63
C ILE A 186 -16.25 52.29 -45.58
N ASP A 187 -15.34 51.44 -46.05
CA ASP A 187 -14.20 51.87 -46.88
C ASP A 187 -14.54 52.18 -48.35
N ASP A 188 -15.73 51.83 -48.85
CA ASP A 188 -16.11 52.06 -50.26
C ASP A 188 -16.58 53.51 -50.56
N ARG A 189 -16.63 54.42 -49.57
CA ARG A 189 -17.33 55.71 -49.73
C ARG A 189 -16.51 56.98 -49.54
N ARG A 190 -15.18 56.91 -49.74
CA ARG A 190 -14.33 58.11 -49.65
C ARG A 190 -13.30 58.21 -50.77
N SER A 191 -13.78 58.24 -52.00
CA SER A 191 -13.02 58.79 -53.14
C SER A 191 -14.00 59.39 -54.13
N PHE A 192 -14.27 60.70 -53.99
CA PHE A 192 -14.76 61.51 -55.11
C PHE A 192 -13.75 62.62 -55.34
N GLU A 193 -12.92 62.36 -56.34
CA GLU A 193 -11.99 63.29 -56.99
C GLU A 193 -12.75 64.52 -57.49
N SER A 194 -12.33 65.71 -57.07
CA SER A 194 -12.70 66.98 -57.70
C SER A 194 -11.65 67.28 -58.76
N SER A 195 -12.03 67.20 -60.04
CA SER A 195 -11.20 67.65 -61.15
C SER A 195 -11.99 68.60 -62.06
N HIS A 196 -11.36 69.72 -62.35
CA HIS A 196 -11.88 70.93 -62.96
C HIS A 196 -11.44 70.98 -64.44
N GLN A 197 -12.42 71.06 -65.37
CA GLN A 197 -12.52 71.76 -66.68
C GLN A 197 -11.28 71.83 -67.64
N PRO A 198 -11.45 71.86 -68.99
CA PRO A 198 -12.42 72.74 -69.67
C PRO A 198 -13.15 72.21 -70.92
N ASP A 199 -14.19 72.96 -71.29
CA ASP A 199 -15.02 72.82 -72.47
C ASP A 199 -14.25 73.05 -73.78
N ASP A 200 -14.41 72.13 -74.74
CA ASP A 200 -13.96 72.30 -76.12
C ASP A 200 -15.16 72.53 -77.07
N ARG A 201 -15.01 73.54 -77.92
CA ARG A 201 -16.01 74.00 -78.90
C ARG A 201 -15.73 73.32 -80.24
N GLY A 202 -16.75 72.76 -80.88
CA GLY A 202 -16.64 72.25 -82.24
C GLY A 202 -17.99 72.21 -82.97
N THR A 203 -18.28 73.29 -83.69
CA THR A 203 -19.46 73.53 -84.53
C THR A 203 -19.45 72.68 -85.81
N THR A 204 -20.65 72.30 -86.25
CA THR A 204 -20.98 71.75 -87.56
C THR A 204 -20.88 72.80 -88.69
N SER A 205 -20.30 72.37 -89.82
CA SER A 205 -20.22 73.03 -91.16
C SER A 205 -19.20 74.15 -91.34
#